data_AF-A0A0L7T3E6-F1
#
_entry.id   AF-A0A0L7T3E6-F1
#
_cell.length_a   1.000
_cell.length_b   1.000
_cell.length_c   1.000
_cell.angle_alpha   90.00
_cell.angle_beta   90.00
_cell.angle_gamma   90.00
#
_symmetry.space_group_name_H-M   'P 1'
#
loop_
_entity.id
_entity.type
_entity.pdbx_description
1 polymer ?
#
loop_
_entity_poly.entity_id
_entity_poly.type
_entity_poly.pdbx_seq_one_letter_code
_entity_poly.pdbx_strand_id
1 'polypeptide(L)'
;MTRFKSLCLLLVILAGGIFWWFSQPTKITDVYYSKQLDNYYVIVKHFPVTKKSKIRWWEKNKSLFKEKYHVPVGESDYGISFWTGNYRVDNRTGQDSDLLCFDEIETRAKCIEKDHRPMKIWYRKDKDETIYLFDK
;
A
#
# COMPACT_ATOMS: atom_id res chain seq x y z
N MET A 1 41.28 18.44 9.43
CA MET A 1 40.67 17.45 10.36
C MET A 1 39.24 17.81 10.81
N THR A 2 38.92 19.07 11.14
CA THR A 2 37.56 19.49 11.58
C THR A 2 36.49 19.34 10.50
N ARG A 3 36.81 19.65 9.23
CA ARG A 3 35.87 19.50 8.10
C ARG A 3 35.45 18.05 7.83
N PHE A 4 36.36 17.09 8.00
CA PHE A 4 36.07 15.66 7.85
C PHE A 4 35.12 15.16 8.97
N LYS A 5 35.36 15.58 10.22
CA LYS A 5 34.48 15.24 11.36
C LYS A 5 33.07 15.83 11.19
N SER A 6 32.96 17.08 10.74
CA SER A 6 31.66 17.70 10.45
C SER A 6 30.93 17.01 9.30
N LEU A 7 31.64 16.57 8.25
CA LEU A 7 31.04 15.84 7.14
C LEU A 7 30.51 14.46 7.59
N CYS A 8 31.28 13.71 8.38
CA CYS A 8 30.83 12.44 8.94
C CYS A 8 29.60 12.61 9.84
N LEU A 9 29.59 13.63 10.70
CA LEU A 9 28.44 13.91 11.57
C LEU A 9 27.18 14.22 10.76
N LEU A 10 27.30 15.01 9.70
CA LEU A 10 26.19 15.35 8.82
C LEU A 10 25.64 14.11 8.09
N LEU A 11 26.52 13.22 7.61
CA LEU A 11 26.11 11.94 7.00
C LEU A 11 25.36 11.04 7.99
N VAL A 12 25.79 10.97 9.24
CA VAL A 12 25.10 10.18 10.29
C VAL A 12 23.70 10.75 10.58
N ILE A 13 23.57 12.07 10.67
CA ILE A 13 22.28 12.74 10.89
C ILE A 13 21.34 12.46 9.71
N LEU A 14 21.82 12.58 8.47
CA LEU A 14 21.04 12.28 7.27
C LEU A 14 20.61 10.80 7.23
N ALA A 15 21.54 9.88 7.48
CA ALA A 15 21.23 8.44 7.52
C ALA A 15 20.20 8.11 8.60
N GLY A 16 20.32 8.71 9.79
CA GLY A 16 19.36 8.56 10.88
C GLY A 16 17.97 9.09 10.51
N GLY A 17 17.89 10.25 9.85
CA GLY A 17 16.63 10.81 9.36
C GLY A 17 15.95 9.92 8.31
N ILE A 18 16.73 9.39 7.36
CA ILE A 18 16.24 8.46 6.34
C ILE A 18 15.74 7.15 6.99
N PHE A 19 16.52 6.61 7.93
CA PHE A 19 16.13 5.40 8.65
C PHE A 19 14.84 5.58 9.44
N TRP A 20 14.69 6.71 10.15
CA TRP A 20 13.47 7.06 10.85
C TRP A 20 12.26 7.16 9.91
N TRP A 21 12.43 7.80 8.75
CA TRP A 21 11.38 7.95 7.74
C TRP A 21 10.83 6.60 7.26
N PHE A 22 11.72 5.62 7.01
CA PHE A 22 11.33 4.27 6.60
C PHE A 22 10.85 3.37 7.75
N SER A 23 11.09 3.77 9.00
CA SER A 23 10.66 3.03 10.18
C SER A 23 9.27 3.44 10.68
N GLN A 24 8.61 4.39 10.01
CA GLN A 24 7.27 4.79 10.37
C GLN A 24 6.27 3.64 10.22
N PRO A 25 5.32 3.48 11.15
CA PRO A 25 4.30 2.44 11.06
C PRO A 25 3.41 2.70 9.84
N THR A 26 3.11 1.64 9.11
CA THR A 26 2.17 1.69 8.01
C THR A 26 0.78 2.10 8.50
N LYS A 27 0.18 3.07 7.82
CA LYS A 27 -1.19 3.55 8.10
C LYS A 27 -2.09 3.13 6.95
N ILE A 28 -3.18 2.44 7.26
CA ILE A 28 -4.27 2.18 6.32
C ILE A 28 -5.16 3.41 6.34
N THR A 29 -5.24 4.13 5.22
CA THR A 29 -6.12 5.31 5.14
C THR A 29 -7.52 4.88 4.76
N ASP A 30 -7.63 3.95 3.81
CA ASP A 30 -8.91 3.59 3.23
C ASP A 30 -8.91 2.14 2.73
N VAL A 31 -10.09 1.51 2.77
CA VAL A 31 -10.35 0.16 2.24
C VAL A 31 -11.69 0.15 1.54
N TYR A 32 -11.72 -0.34 0.31
CA TYR A 32 -12.93 -0.47 -0.50
C TYR A 32 -12.97 -1.83 -1.17
N TYR A 33 -14.15 -2.39 -1.39
CA TYR A 33 -14.33 -3.61 -2.17
C TYR A 33 -14.96 -3.26 -3.51
N SER A 34 -14.24 -3.55 -4.60
CA SER A 34 -14.77 -3.37 -5.95
C SER A 34 -15.49 -4.64 -6.38
N LYS A 35 -16.82 -4.54 -6.55
CA LYS A 35 -17.64 -5.64 -7.05
C LYS A 35 -17.31 -6.02 -8.50
N GLN A 36 -16.90 -5.04 -9.31
CA GLN A 36 -16.59 -5.26 -10.72
C GLN A 36 -15.34 -6.14 -10.89
N LEU A 37 -14.33 -5.92 -10.04
CA LEU A 37 -13.03 -6.60 -10.14
C LEU A 37 -12.87 -7.71 -9.09
N ASP A 38 -13.90 -7.95 -8.28
CA ASP A 38 -13.92 -8.89 -7.16
C ASP A 38 -12.64 -8.80 -6.32
N ASN A 39 -12.28 -7.57 -5.91
CA ASN A 39 -11.00 -7.29 -5.29
C ASN A 39 -11.10 -6.15 -4.26
N TYR A 40 -10.39 -6.31 -3.15
CA TYR A 40 -10.22 -5.26 -2.15
C TYR A 40 -9.12 -4.29 -2.56
N TYR A 41 -9.41 -3.00 -2.47
CA TYR A 41 -8.49 -1.90 -2.69
C TYR A 41 -8.12 -1.30 -1.35
N VAL A 42 -6.83 -1.32 -1.02
CA VAL A 42 -6.33 -0.88 0.28
C VAL A 42 -5.32 0.23 0.06
N ILE A 43 -5.63 1.43 0.55
CA ILE A 43 -4.77 2.60 0.42
C ILE A 43 -3.94 2.74 1.70
N VAL A 44 -2.62 2.82 1.53
CA VAL A 44 -1.66 2.81 2.63
C VAL A 44 -0.65 3.95 2.54
N LYS A 45 -0.21 4.44 3.70
CA LYS A 45 0.94 5.35 3.86
C LYS A 45 2.04 4.66 4.65
N HIS A 46 3.30 5.02 4.37
CA HIS A 46 4.49 4.40 5.00
C HIS A 46 4.46 2.86 4.87
N PHE A 47 4.12 2.36 3.68
CA PHE A 47 4.11 0.93 3.42
C PHE A 47 5.54 0.36 3.46
N PRO A 48 5.76 -0.88 3.93
CA PRO A 48 7.11 -1.40 4.04
C PRO A 48 7.79 -1.47 2.67
N VAL A 49 9.08 -1.13 2.62
CA VAL A 49 9.81 -1.02 1.35
C VAL A 49 10.10 -2.40 0.75
N THR A 50 10.61 -3.33 1.55
CA THR A 50 11.06 -4.64 1.05
C THR A 50 9.91 -5.65 0.93
N LYS A 51 10.00 -6.56 -0.05
CA LYS A 51 9.02 -7.65 -0.23
C LYS A 51 8.78 -8.45 1.06
N LYS A 52 9.85 -8.80 1.77
CA LYS A 52 9.79 -9.53 3.05
C LYS A 52 9.04 -8.76 4.13
N SER A 53 9.30 -7.45 4.26
CA SER A 53 8.61 -6.63 5.24
C SER A 53 7.13 -6.41 4.89
N LYS A 54 6.78 -6.30 3.60
CA LYS A 54 5.38 -6.23 3.14
C LYS A 54 4.59 -7.49 3.49
N ILE A 55 5.16 -8.66 3.20
CA ILE A 55 4.55 -9.96 3.58
C ILE A 55 4.37 -10.05 5.09
N ARG A 56 5.44 -9.75 5.86
CA ARG A 56 5.36 -9.77 7.33
C ARG A 56 4.30 -8.83 7.86
N TRP A 57 4.17 -7.65 7.28
CA TRP A 57 3.15 -6.69 7.67
C TRP A 57 1.75 -7.24 7.39
N TRP A 58 1.50 -7.78 6.20
CA TRP A 58 0.23 -8.42 5.89
C TRP A 58 -0.11 -9.54 6.88
N GLU A 59 0.83 -10.45 7.10
CA GLU A 59 0.67 -11.59 8.00
C GLU A 59 0.27 -11.15 9.42
N LYS A 60 0.88 -10.09 9.93
CA LYS A 60 0.56 -9.51 11.25
C LYS A 60 -0.80 -8.82 11.33
N ASN A 61 -1.35 -8.37 10.20
CA ASN A 61 -2.58 -7.59 10.15
C ASN A 61 -3.78 -8.39 9.62
N LYS A 62 -3.64 -9.68 9.31
CA LYS A 62 -4.73 -10.53 8.80
C LYS A 62 -6.00 -10.46 9.66
N SER A 63 -5.87 -10.51 10.99
CA SER A 63 -7.02 -10.39 11.90
C SER A 63 -7.71 -9.03 11.78
N LEU A 64 -6.95 -7.94 11.71
CA LEU A 64 -7.48 -6.59 11.48
C LEU A 64 -8.30 -6.52 10.18
N PHE A 65 -7.81 -7.11 9.10
CA PHE A 65 -8.52 -7.14 7.82
C PHE A 65 -9.81 -7.96 7.86
N LYS A 66 -9.79 -9.07 8.60
CA LYS A 66 -10.99 -9.88 8.82
C LYS A 66 -12.03 -9.13 9.66
N GLU A 67 -11.63 -8.62 10.81
CA GLU A 67 -12.54 -8.08 11.82
C GLU A 67 -13.09 -6.70 11.44
N LYS A 68 -12.23 -5.80 10.97
CA LYS A 68 -12.59 -4.40 10.72
C LYS A 68 -13.05 -4.15 9.28
N TYR A 69 -12.45 -4.84 8.32
CA TYR A 69 -12.68 -4.60 6.88
C TYR A 69 -13.44 -5.75 6.21
N HIS A 70 -13.83 -6.77 6.98
CA HIS A 70 -14.64 -7.90 6.53
C HIS A 70 -14.07 -8.67 5.33
N VAL A 71 -12.74 -8.65 5.18
CA VAL A 71 -12.05 -9.52 4.21
C VAL A 71 -12.23 -10.98 4.67
N PRO A 72 -12.62 -11.92 3.79
CA PRO A 72 -12.93 -13.30 4.16
C PRO A 72 -11.67 -14.14 4.38
N VAL A 73 -10.76 -13.68 5.24
CA VAL A 73 -9.47 -14.30 5.52
C VAL A 73 -9.66 -15.71 6.05
N GLY A 74 -9.22 -16.70 5.27
CA GLY A 74 -9.31 -18.13 5.59
C GLY A 74 -10.69 -18.75 5.34
N GLU A 75 -11.67 -17.95 4.89
CA GLU A 75 -13.07 -18.37 4.71
C GLU A 75 -13.41 -18.64 3.24
N SER A 76 -12.97 -17.77 2.34
CA SER A 76 -13.13 -17.93 0.88
C SER A 76 -11.92 -17.37 0.13
N ASP A 77 -11.92 -17.53 -1.19
CA ASP A 77 -10.96 -16.84 -2.05
C ASP A 77 -11.13 -15.32 -1.89
N TYR A 78 -10.02 -14.59 -1.97
CA TYR A 78 -10.03 -13.12 -2.01
C TYR A 78 -8.79 -12.55 -2.70
N GLY A 79 -8.99 -11.41 -3.38
CA GLY A 79 -7.94 -10.57 -3.92
C GLY A 79 -7.78 -9.27 -3.12
N ILE A 80 -6.54 -8.83 -2.88
CA ILE A 80 -6.24 -7.52 -2.31
C ILE A 80 -5.18 -6.81 -3.15
N SER A 81 -5.44 -5.57 -3.49
CA SER A 81 -4.48 -4.66 -4.13
C SER A 81 -4.15 -3.52 -3.19
N PHE A 82 -2.87 -3.42 -2.81
CA PHE A 82 -2.37 -2.33 -1.98
C PHE A 82 -1.87 -1.20 -2.87
N TRP A 83 -2.30 0.02 -2.57
CA TRP A 83 -1.95 1.22 -3.31
C TRP A 83 -1.36 2.28 -2.39
N THR A 84 -0.41 3.05 -2.90
CA THR A 84 0.17 4.22 -2.23
C THR A 84 -0.04 5.44 -3.13
N GLY A 85 -0.43 6.57 -2.56
CA GLY A 85 -0.66 7.77 -3.34
C GLY A 85 -1.49 8.78 -2.57
N ASN A 86 -1.67 9.95 -3.16
CA ASN A 86 -2.59 10.96 -2.66
C ASN A 86 -3.79 11.03 -3.60
N TYR A 87 -4.98 11.20 -3.04
CA TYR A 87 -6.18 11.40 -3.83
C TYR A 87 -6.11 12.69 -4.66
N ARG A 88 -6.60 12.59 -5.90
CA ARG A 88 -6.68 13.67 -6.88
C ARG A 88 -8.04 13.65 -7.56
N VAL A 89 -8.39 14.80 -8.11
CA VAL A 89 -9.56 14.97 -8.98
C VAL A 89 -9.16 14.56 -10.39
N ASP A 90 -9.95 13.69 -11.02
CA ASP A 90 -9.85 13.42 -12.45
C ASP A 90 -10.48 14.61 -13.21
N ASN A 91 -9.64 15.36 -13.92
CA ASN A 91 -10.07 16.52 -14.72
C ASN A 91 -10.43 16.14 -16.16
N ARG A 92 -10.46 14.83 -16.48
CA ARG A 92 -10.73 14.26 -17.82
C ARG A 92 -9.79 14.77 -18.90
N THR A 93 -8.57 15.08 -18.51
CA THR A 93 -7.50 15.51 -19.43
C THR A 93 -6.65 14.32 -19.86
N GLY A 94 -5.85 14.48 -20.92
CA GLY A 94 -4.92 13.42 -21.35
C GLY A 94 -3.88 13.04 -20.27
N GLN A 95 -3.65 13.89 -19.27
CA GLN A 95 -2.77 13.60 -18.13
C GLN A 95 -3.43 12.69 -17.07
N ASP A 96 -4.76 12.55 -17.12
CA ASP A 96 -5.54 11.77 -16.16
C ASP A 96 -5.69 10.29 -16.59
N SER A 97 -5.14 9.90 -17.76
CA SER A 97 -5.16 8.50 -18.24
C SER A 97 -4.50 7.53 -17.25
N ASP A 98 -3.59 8.05 -16.43
CA ASP A 98 -2.79 7.28 -15.48
C ASP A 98 -3.43 7.25 -14.08
N LEU A 99 -4.69 7.70 -13.96
CA LEU A 99 -5.44 7.66 -12.71
C LEU A 99 -6.30 6.40 -12.59
N LEU A 100 -6.28 5.79 -11.41
CA LEU A 100 -7.24 4.80 -10.95
C LEU A 100 -8.26 5.50 -10.05
N CYS A 101 -9.51 5.55 -10.48
CA CYS A 101 -10.61 6.14 -9.73
C CYS A 101 -11.45 5.07 -9.04
N PHE A 102 -11.89 5.36 -7.82
CA PHE A 102 -12.75 4.48 -7.03
C PHE A 102 -14.16 5.05 -7.03
N ASP A 103 -15.08 4.40 -7.76
CA ASP A 103 -16.46 4.88 -7.88
C ASP A 103 -17.25 4.80 -6.57
N GLU A 104 -16.74 4.01 -5.61
CA GLU A 104 -17.27 3.90 -4.26
C GLU A 104 -17.02 5.14 -3.39
N ILE A 105 -16.16 6.07 -3.84
CA ILE A 105 -15.88 7.34 -3.14
C ILE A 105 -16.73 8.46 -3.75
N GLU A 106 -17.60 9.07 -2.95
CA GLU A 106 -18.54 10.11 -3.42
C GLU A 106 -17.87 11.45 -3.76
N THR A 107 -16.68 11.72 -3.21
CA THR A 107 -15.99 13.00 -3.43
C THR A 107 -15.39 13.09 -4.83
N ARG A 108 -15.18 14.33 -5.32
CA ARG A 108 -14.48 14.55 -6.61
C ARG A 108 -13.02 14.06 -6.58
N ALA A 109 -12.36 14.10 -5.42
CA ALA A 109 -11.00 13.63 -5.25
C ALA A 109 -11.00 12.13 -4.90
N LYS A 110 -11.34 11.30 -5.90
CA LYS A 110 -11.52 9.84 -5.74
C LYS A 110 -10.50 8.99 -6.49
N CYS A 111 -9.48 9.61 -7.06
CA CYS A 111 -8.53 8.92 -7.92
C CYS A 111 -7.11 8.97 -7.37
N ILE A 112 -6.32 7.94 -7.65
CA ILE A 112 -4.90 7.84 -7.32
C ILE A 112 -4.09 7.50 -8.57
N GLU A 113 -2.79 7.81 -8.57
CA GLU A 113 -1.91 7.42 -9.67
C GLU A 113 -1.75 5.89 -9.75
N LYS A 114 -1.87 5.32 -10.95
CA LYS A 114 -1.79 3.87 -11.22
C LYS A 114 -0.41 3.26 -10.94
N ASP A 115 0.64 4.07 -11.00
CA ASP A 115 2.03 3.56 -10.98
C ASP A 115 2.54 3.16 -9.60
N HIS A 116 1.67 3.21 -8.58
CA HIS A 116 2.07 3.04 -7.19
C HIS A 116 1.26 1.94 -6.49
N ARG A 117 1.29 0.72 -7.07
CA ARG A 117 0.72 -0.50 -6.49
C ARG A 117 1.82 -1.43 -5.93
N PRO A 118 2.30 -1.22 -4.69
CA PRO A 118 3.47 -1.92 -4.17
C PRO A 118 3.30 -3.43 -3.92
N MET A 119 2.08 -3.94 -3.85
CA MET A 119 1.79 -5.36 -3.59
C MET A 119 0.35 -5.73 -3.98
N LYS A 120 0.17 -6.94 -4.50
CA LYS A 120 -1.12 -7.62 -4.59
C LYS A 120 -1.05 -8.98 -3.89
N ILE A 121 -2.19 -9.39 -3.34
CA ILE A 121 -2.39 -10.67 -2.68
C ILE A 121 -3.54 -11.38 -3.38
N TRP A 122 -3.36 -12.67 -3.62
CA TRP A 122 -4.42 -13.59 -3.98
C TRP A 122 -4.40 -14.77 -3.02
N TYR A 123 -5.48 -14.99 -2.29
CA TYR A 123 -5.65 -16.18 -1.47
C TYR A 123 -6.59 -17.16 -2.15
N ARG A 124 -6.17 -18.43 -2.18
CA ARG A 124 -6.96 -19.56 -2.68
C ARG A 124 -7.30 -20.48 -1.52
N LYS A 125 -8.59 -20.63 -1.25
CA LYS A 125 -9.12 -21.38 -0.12
C LYS A 125 -8.95 -22.89 -0.29
N ASP A 126 -9.10 -23.38 -1.52
CA ASP A 126 -8.98 -24.81 -1.87
C ASP A 126 -7.59 -25.37 -1.55
N LYS A 127 -6.55 -24.55 -1.72
CA LYS A 127 -5.14 -24.91 -1.49
C LYS A 127 -4.56 -24.37 -0.20
N ASP A 128 -5.32 -23.56 0.53
CA ASP A 128 -4.85 -22.76 1.67
C ASP A 128 -3.56 -21.99 1.34
N GLU A 129 -3.52 -21.38 0.15
CA GLU A 129 -2.31 -20.77 -0.40
C GLU A 129 -2.49 -19.26 -0.58
N THR A 130 -1.48 -18.49 -0.18
CA THR A 130 -1.40 -17.04 -0.43
C THR A 130 -0.32 -16.73 -1.46
N ILE A 131 -0.73 -16.15 -2.58
CA ILE A 131 0.13 -15.70 -3.67
C ILE A 131 0.42 -14.21 -3.49
N TYR A 132 1.71 -13.87 -3.41
CA TYR A 132 2.17 -12.49 -3.30
C TYR A 132 2.75 -12.01 -4.63
N LEU A 133 2.17 -10.95 -5.18
CA LEU A 133 2.64 -10.30 -6.41
C LEU A 133 3.19 -8.92 -6.04
N PHE A 134 4.35 -8.58 -6.58
CA PHE A 134 4.99 -7.29 -6.37
C PHE A 134 5.23 -6.64 -7.72
N ASP A 135 4.65 -5.46 -7.92
CA ASP A 135 4.94 -4.68 -9.12
C ASP A 135 6.37 -4.12 -9.02
N LYS A 136 7.03 -4.01 -10.19
CA LYS A 136 8.43 -3.57 -10.32
C LYS A 136 8.55 -2.07 -10.25
#